data_AF-A0A5C3KAE8-F1
#
_entry.id   AF-A0A5C3KAE8-F1
#
_cell.length_a   1.000
_cell.length_b   1.000
_cell.length_c   1.000
_cell.angle_alpha   90.00
_cell.angle_beta   90.00
_cell.angle_gamma   90.00
#
_symmetry.space_group_name_H-M   'P 1'
#
loop_
_entity.id
_entity.type
_entity.pdbx_description
1 polymer ?
#
loop_
_entity_poly.entity_id
_entity_poly.type
_entity_poly.pdbx_seq_one_letter_code
_entity_poly.pdbx_strand_id
1 'polypeptide(L)'
;MVHSNSQPILNVPTNITFLLDTEPKTKTEAVLVAALRELHAETQGLKQRMVELQASNVLNKTYCNKLHFQLAMKEEKAKNKGQRRGKLMGDGLPCMLTGDEFYERVVQFTEWQKEEEEKKDSS
;
A
#
# COMPACT_ATOMS: atom_id res chain seq x y z
N MET A 1 35.66 0.20 57.38
CA MET A 1 34.37 0.93 57.29
C MET A 1 34.04 1.16 55.82
N VAL A 2 33.25 0.25 55.24
CA VAL A 2 32.78 0.35 53.84
C VAL A 2 31.66 1.39 53.79
N HIS A 3 31.91 2.49 53.10
CA HIS A 3 30.90 3.52 52.90
C HIS A 3 30.04 3.10 51.71
N SER A 4 28.84 2.57 51.99
CA SER A 4 27.84 2.28 50.99
C SER A 4 27.40 3.59 50.33
N ASN A 5 27.94 3.88 49.14
CA ASN A 5 27.56 5.03 48.33
C ASN A 5 26.19 4.76 47.70
N SER A 6 25.13 5.01 48.47
CA SER A 6 23.74 4.92 47.99
C SER A 6 23.48 6.14 47.10
N GLN A 7 23.60 5.96 45.78
CA GLN A 7 23.15 6.96 44.81
C GLN A 7 21.63 7.13 45.00
N PRO A 8 21.11 8.35 45.22
CA PRO A 8 19.67 8.55 45.31
C PRO A 8 19.04 8.18 43.96
N ILE A 9 18.09 7.24 43.98
CA ILE A 9 17.30 6.90 42.80
C ILE A 9 16.44 8.12 42.47
N LEU A 10 16.88 8.91 41.50
CA LEU A 10 16.13 10.04 40.97
C LEU A 10 14.98 9.48 40.12
N ASN A 11 13.76 9.56 40.66
CA ASN A 11 12.55 9.27 39.91
C ASN A 11 12.31 10.40 38.90
N VAL A 12 12.76 10.20 37.65
CA VAL A 12 12.54 11.17 36.57
C VAL A 12 11.12 10.95 36.03
N PRO A 13 10.20 11.93 36.17
CA PRO A 13 8.85 11.80 35.63
C PRO A 13 8.89 11.67 34.10
N THR A 14 8.00 10.86 33.52
CA THR A 14 7.87 10.67 32.07
C THR A 14 7.61 11.99 31.33
N ASN A 15 7.00 12.96 32.03
CA ASN A 15 6.80 14.30 31.53
C ASN A 15 7.90 15.22 32.06
N ILE A 16 8.83 15.58 31.17
CA ILE A 16 9.99 16.44 31.48
C ILE A 16 9.71 17.94 31.27
N THR A 17 8.46 18.35 30.99
CA THR A 17 8.17 19.76 30.69
C THR A 17 8.52 20.68 31.85
N PHE A 18 8.27 20.25 33.10
CA PHE A 18 8.66 21.02 34.28
C PHE A 18 10.18 21.29 34.35
N LEU A 19 11.03 20.38 33.85
CA LEU A 19 12.49 20.54 33.80
C LEU A 19 12.94 21.51 32.72
N LEU A 20 12.12 21.75 31.69
CA LEU A 20 12.40 22.77 30.69
C LEU A 20 12.22 24.18 31.24
N ASP A 21 11.33 24.35 32.23
CA ASP A 21 10.95 25.63 32.82
C ASP A 21 11.74 25.99 34.09
N THR A 22 12.56 25.07 34.61
CA THR A 22 13.37 25.34 35.81
C THR A 22 14.45 26.39 35.54
N GLU A 23 14.58 27.36 36.45
CA GLU A 23 15.67 28.34 36.43
C GLU A 23 16.98 27.68 36.94
N PRO A 24 18.02 27.57 36.09
CA PRO A 24 19.25 26.90 36.47
C PRO A 24 20.02 27.73 37.50
N LYS A 25 20.46 27.08 38.58
CA LYS A 25 21.23 27.71 39.67
C LYS A 25 22.74 27.64 39.42
N THR A 26 23.17 26.70 38.60
CA THR A 26 24.59 26.47 38.28
C THR A 26 24.87 26.57 36.79
N LYS A 27 26.11 26.92 36.40
CA LYS A 27 26.51 26.99 34.99
C LYS A 27 26.37 25.64 34.27
N THR A 28 26.68 24.55 34.95
CA THR A 28 26.54 23.18 34.42
C THR A 28 25.08 22.82 34.17
N GLU A 29 24.18 23.19 35.09
CA GLU A 29 22.75 22.99 34.94
C GLU A 29 22.20 23.82 33.78
N ALA A 30 22.67 25.06 33.59
CA ALA A 30 22.27 25.88 32.45
C ALA A 30 22.61 25.24 31.10
N VAL A 31 23.80 24.64 30.97
CA VAL A 31 24.22 23.90 29.76
C VAL A 31 23.35 22.67 29.55
N LEU A 32 23.05 21.92 30.61
CA LEU A 32 22.19 20.73 30.53
C LEU A 32 20.76 21.07 30.14
N VAL A 33 20.17 22.12 30.73
CA VAL A 33 18.81 22.59 30.38
C VAL A 33 18.77 23.06 28.92
N ALA A 34 19.80 23.74 28.44
CA ALA A 34 19.90 24.14 27.03
C ALA A 34 19.92 22.91 26.10
N ALA A 35 20.78 21.93 26.36
CA ALA A 35 20.85 20.70 25.58
C ALA A 35 19.52 19.91 25.62
N LEU A 36 18.85 19.88 26.77
CA LEU A 36 17.57 19.20 26.94
C LEU A 36 16.46 19.90 26.15
N ARG A 37 16.44 21.24 26.09
CA ARG A 37 15.51 22.01 25.25
C ARG A 37 15.69 21.71 23.76
N GLU A 38 16.94 21.70 23.29
CA GLU A 38 17.27 21.37 21.89
C GLU A 38 16.81 19.96 21.53
N LEU A 39 17.19 18.96 22.34
CA LEU A 39 16.82 17.57 22.10
C LEU A 39 15.30 17.35 22.17
N HIS A 40 14.63 18.03 23.11
CA HIS A 40 13.17 17.97 23.21
C HIS A 40 12.51 18.55 21.96
N ALA A 41 12.95 19.73 21.48
CA ALA A 41 12.42 20.34 20.26
C ALA A 41 12.63 19.45 19.03
N GLU A 42 13.82 18.86 18.88
CA GLU A 42 14.11 17.91 17.81
C GLU A 42 13.20 16.67 17.87
N THR A 43 13.03 16.10 19.07
CA THR A 43 12.18 14.94 19.29
C THR A 43 10.73 15.23 18.94
N GLN A 44 10.21 16.41 19.29
CA GLN A 44 8.85 16.83 18.90
C GLN A 44 8.73 16.97 17.39
N GLY A 45 9.73 17.55 16.72
CA GLY A 45 9.77 17.62 15.25
C GLY A 45 9.81 16.25 14.58
N LEU A 46 10.57 15.30 15.13
CA LEU A 46 10.61 13.92 14.65
C LEU A 46 9.26 13.20 14.84
N LYS A 47 8.61 13.37 15.99
CA LYS A 47 7.27 12.81 16.25
C LYS A 47 6.25 13.34 15.24
N GLN A 48 6.27 14.64 14.97
CA GLN A 48 5.36 15.24 13.98
C GLN A 48 5.58 14.65 12.58
N ARG A 49 6.83 14.57 12.12
CA ARG A 49 7.18 13.94 10.84
C ARG A 49 6.79 12.47 10.78
N MET A 50 6.92 11.74 11.89
CA MET A 50 6.53 10.33 11.98
C MET A 50 5.01 10.17 11.77
N VAL A 51 4.20 11.02 12.38
CA VAL A 51 2.73 11.00 12.21
C VAL A 51 2.36 11.26 10.75
N GLU A 52 3.00 12.24 10.11
CA GLU A 52 2.79 12.55 8.69
C GLU A 52 3.16 11.37 7.79
N LEU A 53 4.32 10.75 8.04
CA LEU A 53 4.77 9.58 7.30
C LEU A 53 3.84 8.38 7.49
N GLN A 54 3.36 8.16 8.71
CA GLN A 54 2.39 7.10 9.01
C GLN A 54 1.07 7.33 8.26
N ALA A 55 0.55 8.57 8.26
CA ALA A 55 -0.65 8.92 7.51
C ALA A 55 -0.46 8.68 6.00
N SER A 56 0.67 9.12 5.44
CA SER A 56 1.02 8.87 4.03
C SER A 56 1.10 7.38 3.71
N ASN A 57 1.74 6.58 4.58
CA ASN A 57 1.87 5.13 4.38
C ASN A 57 0.50 4.43 4.36
N VAL A 58 -0.40 4.78 5.30
CA VAL A 58 -1.77 4.24 5.32
C VAL A 58 -2.51 4.56 4.02
N LEU A 59 -2.45 5.82 3.56
CA LEU A 59 -3.06 6.23 2.30
C LEU A 59 -2.47 5.45 1.11
N ASN A 60 -1.15 5.37 1.03
CA ASN A 60 -0.45 4.63 -0.02
C ASN A 60 -0.85 3.15 -0.02
N LYS A 61 -0.94 2.52 1.14
CA LYS A 61 -1.39 1.13 1.27
C LYS A 61 -2.80 0.93 0.72
N THR A 62 -3.74 1.82 1.09
CA THR A 62 -5.12 1.74 0.57
C THR A 62 -5.19 1.94 -0.94
N TYR A 63 -4.40 2.88 -1.47
CA TYR A 63 -4.30 3.14 -2.90
C TYR A 63 -3.71 1.95 -3.66
N CYS A 64 -2.58 1.41 -3.21
CA CYS A 64 -1.94 0.25 -3.82
C CYS A 64 -2.89 -0.97 -3.81
N ASN A 65 -3.58 -1.22 -2.70
CA ASN A 65 -4.56 -2.31 -2.62
C ASN A 65 -5.69 -2.14 -3.66
N LYS A 66 -6.22 -0.92 -3.81
CA LYS A 66 -7.24 -0.61 -4.83
C LYS A 66 -6.70 -0.83 -6.24
N LEU A 67 -5.47 -0.40 -6.52
CA LEU A 67 -4.82 -0.58 -7.82
C LEU A 67 -4.61 -2.07 -8.13
N HIS A 68 -4.10 -2.85 -7.17
CA HIS A 68 -3.93 -4.29 -7.32
C HIS A 68 -5.25 -4.99 -7.63
N PHE A 69 -6.33 -4.66 -6.92
CA PHE A 69 -7.64 -5.24 -7.19
C PHE A 69 -8.14 -4.89 -8.60
N GLN A 70 -7.98 -3.64 -9.03
CA GLN A 70 -8.36 -3.22 -10.38
C GLN A 70 -7.55 -3.94 -11.47
N LEU A 71 -6.25 -4.12 -11.26
CA LEU A 71 -5.38 -4.87 -12.17
C LEU A 71 -5.79 -6.34 -12.23
N ALA A 72 -5.95 -7.00 -11.09
CA ALA A 72 -6.40 -8.40 -11.03
C ALA A 72 -7.73 -8.58 -11.76
N MET A 73 -8.71 -7.69 -11.51
CA MET A 73 -10.00 -7.74 -12.21
C MET A 73 -9.88 -7.52 -13.73
N LYS A 74 -8.95 -6.67 -14.18
CA LYS A 74 -8.70 -6.46 -15.62
C LYS A 74 -8.02 -7.68 -16.24
N GLU A 75 -7.04 -8.26 -15.57
CA GLU A 75 -6.32 -9.45 -16.01
C GLU A 75 -7.25 -10.67 -16.10
N GLU A 76 -8.08 -10.90 -15.09
CA GLU A 76 -9.10 -11.97 -15.13
C GLU A 76 -10.10 -11.73 -16.26
N LYS A 77 -10.56 -10.50 -16.45
CA LYS A 77 -11.40 -10.16 -17.60
C LYS A 77 -10.68 -10.36 -18.94
N ALA A 78 -9.38 -10.12 -19.03
CA ALA A 78 -8.61 -10.31 -20.26
C ALA A 78 -8.43 -11.82 -20.56
N LYS A 79 -8.08 -12.63 -19.56
CA LYS A 79 -8.03 -14.10 -19.67
C LYS A 79 -9.38 -14.67 -20.12
N ASN A 80 -10.47 -14.22 -19.50
CA ASN A 80 -11.81 -14.70 -19.82
C ASN A 80 -12.34 -14.13 -21.14
N LYS A 81 -11.88 -12.97 -21.61
CA LYS A 81 -12.21 -12.44 -22.95
C LYS A 81 -11.56 -13.25 -24.06
N GLY A 82 -10.30 -13.69 -23.87
CA GLY A 82 -9.66 -14.63 -24.79
C GLY A 82 -10.38 -15.99 -24.86
N GLN A 83 -11.13 -16.35 -23.80
CA GLN A 83 -11.96 -17.56 -23.74
C GLN A 83 -13.42 -17.36 -24.14
N ARG A 84 -13.89 -16.13 -24.39
CA ARG A 84 -15.27 -15.91 -24.87
C ARG A 84 -15.38 -16.29 -26.34
N ARG A 85 -15.53 -17.60 -26.57
CA ARG A 85 -16.06 -18.19 -27.80
C ARG A 85 -17.43 -17.56 -28.05
N GLY A 86 -17.49 -16.59 -28.94
CA GLY A 86 -18.68 -15.77 -29.15
C GLY A 86 -18.41 -14.59 -30.07
N LYS A 87 -17.14 -14.19 -30.20
CA LYS A 87 -16.68 -13.37 -31.33
C LYS A 87 -15.87 -14.23 -32.28
N LEU A 88 -16.15 -14.11 -33.58
CA LEU A 88 -15.40 -14.79 -34.66
C LEU A 88 -13.88 -14.55 -34.57
N MET A 89 -13.47 -13.35 -34.17
CA MET A 89 -12.06 -12.96 -34.05
C MET A 89 -11.52 -13.00 -32.61
N GLY A 90 -12.34 -13.36 -31.60
CA GLY A 90 -11.92 -13.52 -30.20
C GLY A 90 -11.52 -12.22 -29.46
N ASP A 91 -10.55 -11.47 -29.99
CA ASP A 91 -9.95 -10.28 -29.38
C ASP A 91 -10.64 -8.97 -29.77
N GLY A 92 -11.31 -8.93 -30.93
CA GLY A 92 -11.99 -7.75 -31.46
C GLY A 92 -11.04 -6.67 -32.01
N LEU A 93 -9.78 -7.01 -32.27
CA LEU A 93 -8.82 -6.12 -32.92
C LEU A 93 -8.98 -6.18 -34.45
N PRO A 94 -8.70 -5.09 -35.18
CA PRO A 94 -8.65 -5.12 -36.64
C PRO A 94 -7.54 -6.09 -37.09
N CYS A 95 -7.90 -7.07 -37.90
CA CYS A 95 -6.94 -7.94 -38.57
C CYS A 95 -7.23 -7.96 -40.07
N MET A 96 -6.15 -8.04 -40.87
CA MET A 96 -6.28 -8.27 -42.30
C MET A 96 -6.47 -9.77 -42.50
N LEU A 97 -7.60 -10.15 -43.08
CA LEU A 97 -7.93 -11.54 -43.39
C LEU A 97 -7.98 -11.69 -44.90
N THR A 98 -7.37 -12.75 -45.39
CA THR A 98 -7.61 -13.18 -46.77
C THR A 98 -8.97 -13.90 -46.84
N GLY A 99 -9.62 -13.89 -48.01
CA GLY A 99 -10.99 -14.40 -48.17
C GLY A 99 -11.16 -15.85 -47.69
N ASP A 100 -10.15 -16.69 -47.96
CA ASP A 100 -10.15 -18.11 -47.61
C ASP A 100 -10.01 -18.31 -46.09
N GLU A 101 -9.07 -17.62 -45.43
CA GLU A 101 -8.88 -17.66 -43.98
C GLU A 101 -10.11 -17.15 -43.21
N PHE A 102 -10.80 -16.13 -43.75
CA PHE A 102 -12.05 -15.64 -43.19
C PHE A 102 -13.15 -16.69 -43.30
N TYR A 103 -13.31 -17.30 -44.47
CA TYR A 103 -14.33 -18.31 -44.72
C TYR A 103 -14.16 -19.52 -43.80
N GLU A 104 -12.94 -20.05 -43.68
CA GLU A 104 -12.64 -21.17 -42.77
C GLU A 104 -12.99 -20.85 -41.32
N ARG A 105 -12.65 -19.64 -40.84
CA ARG A 105 -13.02 -19.20 -39.49
C ARG A 105 -14.52 -19.08 -39.28
N VAL A 106 -15.27 -18.63 -40.28
CA VAL A 106 -16.75 -18.55 -40.20
C VAL A 106 -17.34 -19.94 -40.09
N VAL A 107 -16.90 -20.90 -40.91
CA VAL A 107 -17.38 -22.29 -40.86
C VAL A 107 -17.16 -22.89 -39.47
N GLN A 108 -15.93 -22.83 -38.96
CA GLN A 108 -15.60 -23.34 -37.62
C GLN A 108 -16.43 -22.69 -36.51
N PHE A 109 -16.69 -21.38 -36.60
CA PHE A 109 -17.50 -20.67 -35.62
C PHE A 109 -18.97 -21.09 -35.67
N THR A 110 -19.52 -21.31 -36.87
CA THR A 110 -20.92 -21.69 -37.07
C THR A 110 -21.19 -23.13 -36.59
N GLU A 111 -20.24 -24.04 -36.84
CA GLU A 111 -20.29 -25.41 -36.32
C GLU A 111 -20.25 -25.43 -34.79
N TRP A 112 -19.34 -24.67 -34.19
CA TRP A 112 -19.25 -24.54 -32.74
C TRP A 112 -20.54 -23.99 -32.11
N GLN A 113 -21.20 -23.01 -32.74
CA GLN A 113 -22.47 -22.47 -32.24
C GLN A 113 -23.58 -23.52 -32.22
N LYS A 114 -23.69 -24.35 -33.27
CA LYS A 114 -24.67 -25.45 -33.32
C LYS A 114 -24.44 -26.45 -32.19
N GLU A 115 -23.20 -26.87 -31.96
CA GLU A 115 -22.88 -27.83 -30.89
C GLU A 115 -23.21 -27.30 -29.48
N GLU A 116 -23.09 -25.99 -29.25
CA GLU A 116 -23.45 -25.35 -27.97
C GLU A 116 -24.96 -25.21 -27.78
N GLU A 117 -25.73 -24.96 -28.85
CA GLU A 117 -27.20 -24.95 -28.79
C GLU A 117 -27.75 -26.35 -28.48
N GLU A 118 -27.25 -27.39 -29.15
CA GLU A 118 -27.65 -28.78 -28.90
C GLU A 118 -27.33 -29.25 -27.46
N LYS A 119 -26.22 -28.79 -26.87
CA LYS A 119 -25.87 -29.08 -25.47
C LYS A 119 -26.76 -28.35 -24.46
N LYS A 120 -27.31 -27.18 -24.81
CA LYS A 120 -28.23 -26.44 -23.94
C LYS A 120 -29.65 -26.99 -23.98
N ASP A 121 -30.10 -27.51 -25.12
CA ASP A 121 -31.45 -28.05 -25.28
C ASP A 121 -31.60 -29.49 -24.74
N SER A 122 -30.49 -30.16 -24.41
CA SER A 122 -30.44 -31.54 -23.90
C SER A 122 -30.21 -31.68 -22.39
N SER A 123 -30.13 -30.57 -21.66
CA SER A 123 -29.95 -30.51 -20.19
C SER A 123 -31.09 -29.80 -19.48
#